data_AF-A0A8S2ZNP8-F1
#
_entry.id   AF-A0A8S2ZNP8-F1
#
_cell.length_a   1.000
_cell.length_b   1.000
_cell.length_c   1.000
_cell.angle_alpha   90.00
_cell.angle_beta   90.00
_cell.angle_gamma   90.00
#
_symmetry.space_group_name_H-M   'P 1'
#
loop_
_entity.id
_entity.type
_entity.pdbx_description
1 polymer ?
#
loop_
_entity_poly.entity_id
_entity_poly.type
_entity_poly.pdbx_seq_one_letter_code
_entity_poly.pdbx_strand_id
1 'polypeptide(L)' 'MTGKGVSPLVFYDGRMNGQNYISVIEPVLLPFIEKNFDPDVTWYYVQDNAPCHKSAF' A
#
# COMPACT_ATOMS: atom_id res chain seq x y z
N MET A 1 -14.91 -9.95 8.65
CA MET A 1 -13.47 -9.65 8.79
C MET A 1 -13.31 -8.61 9.89
N THR A 2 -12.68 -8.94 11.00
CA THR A 2 -12.26 -7.90 11.97
C THR A 2 -10.90 -7.41 11.52
N GLY A 3 -10.85 -6.28 10.81
CA GLY A 3 -9.58 -5.63 10.50
C GLY A 3 -8.95 -5.14 11.80
N LYS A 4 -7.84 -5.75 12.20
CA LYS A 4 -7.03 -5.30 13.34
C LYS A 4 -5.71 -4.77 12.81
N GLY A 5 -5.31 -3.58 13.25
CA GLY A 5 -4.06 -2.93 12.86
C GLY A 5 -4.29 -1.62 12.12
N VAL A 6 -3.52 -0.59 12.50
CA VAL A 6 -3.46 0.69 11.79
C VAL A 6 -2.18 0.67 10.98
N SER A 7 -2.29 0.77 9.65
CA SER A 7 -1.13 0.92 8.78
C SER A 7 -0.60 2.36 8.84
N PRO A 8 0.67 2.60 8.45
CA PRO A 8 1.22 3.95 8.42
C PRO A 8 0.41 4.88 7.52
N LEU A 9 0.15 6.09 8.00
CA LEU A 9 -0.37 7.19 7.19
C LEU A 9 0.81 7.97 6.62
N VAL A 10 0.95 7.98 5.30
CA VAL A 10 2.06 8.65 4.60
C VAL A 10 1.55 9.95 3.99
N PHE A 11 2.16 11.07 4.39
CA PHE A 11 1.91 12.36 3.77
C PHE A 11 2.73 12.48 2.48
N TYR A 12 2.09 12.94 1.41
CA TYR A 12 2.72 13.15 0.12
C TYR A 12 2.31 14.52 -0.43
N ASP A 13 3.32 15.34 -0.73
CA ASP A 13 3.13 16.67 -1.32
C ASP A 13 3.24 16.60 -2.84
N GLY A 14 2.15 16.96 -3.53
CA GLY A 14 2.09 17.00 -5.00
C GLY A 14 0.91 16.24 -5.57
N ARG A 15 0.92 16.04 -6.89
CA ARG A 15 -0.09 15.23 -7.58
C ARG A 15 0.37 13.78 -7.67
N MET A 16 -0.50 12.87 -7.27
CA MET A 16 -0.25 11.44 -7.41
C MET A 16 -0.29 11.04 -8.90
N ASN A 17 0.74 10.32 -9.34
CA ASN A 17 0.78 9.58 -10.60
C ASN A 17 1.23 8.14 -10.30
N GLY A 18 1.36 7.31 -11.33
CA GLY A 18 1.79 5.93 -11.17
C GLY A 18 3.14 5.77 -10.46
N GLN A 19 4.17 6.46 -10.95
CA GLN A 19 5.52 6.36 -10.39
C GLN A 19 5.60 6.87 -8.94
N ASN A 20 4.91 7.96 -8.64
CA ASN A 20 4.85 8.52 -7.29
C ASN A 20 4.05 7.64 -6.34
N TYR A 21 3.03 6.94 -6.85
CA TYR A 21 2.29 5.96 -6.07
C TYR A 21 3.18 4.79 -5.66
N ILE A 22 3.97 4.25 -6.59
CA ILE A 22 4.95 3.18 -6.30
C ILE A 22 5.97 3.66 -5.25
N SER A 23 6.54 4.85 -5.42
CA SER A 23 7.57 5.37 -4.51
C SER A 23 7.07 5.61 -3.08
N VAL A 24 5.75 5.81 -2.90
CA VAL A 24 5.12 5.94 -1.58
C VAL A 24 4.78 4.58 -0.99
N ILE A 25 4.22 3.65 -1.78
CA ILE A 25 3.67 2.40 -1.25
C ILE A 25 4.74 1.33 -1.01
N GLU A 26 5.73 1.19 -1.91
CA GLU A 26 6.76 0.16 -1.84
C GLU A 26 7.56 0.18 -0.51
N PRO A 27 8.08 1.33 -0.03
CA PRO A 27 8.87 1.36 1.20
C PRO A 27 8.03 1.20 2.48
N VAL A 28 6.70 1.22 2.39
CA VAL A 28 5.81 1.24 3.56
C VAL A 28 4.94 -0.02 3.66
N LEU A 29 4.32 -0.43 2.57
CA LEU A 29 3.36 -1.54 2.56
C LEU A 29 4.04 -2.89 2.83
N LEU A 30 5.11 -3.20 2.09
CA LEU A 30 5.79 -4.49 2.23
C LEU A 30 6.38 -4.67 3.64
N PRO A 31 7.15 -3.68 4.18
CA PRO A 31 7.67 -3.81 5.54
C PRO A 31 6.57 -3.85 6.61
N PHE A 32 5.45 -3.15 6.39
CA PHE A 32 4.30 -3.24 7.30
C PHE A 32 3.71 -4.65 7.31
N ILE A 33 3.56 -5.27 6.14
CA ILE A 33 3.02 -6.63 6.04
C ILE A 33 3.96 -7.63 6.72
N GLU A 34 5.24 -7.63 6.34
CA GLU A 34 6.25 -8.55 6.87
C GLU A 34 6.43 -8.44 8.40
N LYS A 35 6.27 -7.23 8.95
CA LYS A 35 6.41 -7.00 10.39
C LYS A 35 5.17 -7.42 11.20
N ASN A 36 3.97 -7.31 10.63
CA ASN A 36 2.72 -7.41 11.41
C ASN A 36 1.89 -8.65 11.10
N PHE A 37 2.20 -9.38 10.03
CA PHE A 37 1.43 -10.54 9.59
C PHE A 37 2.35 -11.75 9.42
N ASP A 38 1.75 -12.92 9.64
CA ASP A 38 2.43 -14.20 9.49
C ASP A 38 2.77 -14.43 7.99
N PRO A 39 4.03 -14.74 7.65
CA PRO A 39 4.43 -15.02 6.27
C PRO A 39 3.70 -16.22 5.66
N ASP A 40 3.16 -17.14 6.46
CA ASP A 40 2.41 -18.31 5.99
C ASP A 40 0.93 -17.98 5.67
N VAL A 41 0.49 -16.74 5.94
CA VAL A 41 -0.88 -16.29 5.66
C VAL A 41 -0.95 -15.54 4.34
N THR A 42 -1.85 -15.98 3.46
CA THR A 42 -2.18 -15.24 2.24
C THR A 42 -2.97 -13.98 2.57
N TRP A 43 -2.46 -12.83 2.12
CA TRP A 43 -3.12 -11.53 2.27
C TRP A 43 -3.59 -10.99 0.92
N TYR A 44 -4.59 -10.11 0.97
CA TYR A 44 -5.11 -9.41 -0.20
C TYR A 44 -4.97 -7.90 0.02
N TYR A 45 -4.41 -7.21 -0.96
CA TYR A 45 -4.37 -5.75 -0.98
C TYR A 45 -5.63 -5.22 -1.69
N VAL A 46 -6.29 -4.25 -1.07
CA VAL A 46 -7.50 -3.62 -1.59
C VAL A 46 -7.27 -2.12 -1.69
N GLN A 47 -7.55 -1.56 -2.87
CA GLN A 47 -7.47 -0.14 -3.18
C GLN A 47 -8.66 0.25 -4.07
N ASP A 48 -8.91 1.55 -4.22
CA ASP A 48 -9.91 2.04 -5.16
C ASP A 48 -9.43 1.95 -6.63
N ASN A 49 -10.26 2.40 -7.55
CA ASN A 49 -10.01 2.30 -8.99
C ASN A 49 -9.35 3.55 -9.61
N ALA A 50 -8.67 4.38 -8.80
CA ALA A 50 -8.02 5.61 -9.30
C ALA A 50 -7.04 5.29 -10.45
N PRO A 51 -6.90 6.17 -11.47
CA PRO A 51 -6.05 5.89 -12.62
C PRO A 51 -4.59 5.56 -12.29
N CYS A 52 -4.00 6.20 -11.26
CA CYS A 52 -2.64 5.94 -10.81
C CYS A 52 -2.47 4.53 -10.22
N HIS A 53 -3.50 3.93 -9.65
CA HIS A 53 -3.47 2.58 -9.06
C HIS A 53 -3.45 1.46 -10.11
N LYS A 54 -3.80 1.78 -11.36
CA LYS A 54 -3.83 0.87 -12.50
C LYS A 54 -2.80 1.24 -13.57
N SER A 55 -1.97 2.23 -13.28
CA SER A 55 -0.92 2.66 -14.18
C SER A 55 0.06 1.50 -14.38
N ALA A 56 0.61 1.36 -15.59
CA ALA A 56 1.68 0.39 -15.88
C ALA A 56 3.04 0.79 -15.27
N PHE A 57 3.05 1.94 -14.59
CA PHE A 57 4.18 2.59 -13.97
C PHE A 57 3.78 3.15 -12.62
#